data_AF-J0CTK2-F1
#
_entry.id   AF-J0CTK2-F1
#
_cell.length_a   1.000
_cell.length_b   1.000
_cell.length_c   1.000
_cell.angle_alpha   90.00
_cell.angle_beta   90.00
_cell.angle_gamma   90.00
#
_symmetry.space_group_name_H-M   'P 1'
#
loop_
_entity.id
_entity.type
_entity.pdbx_description
1 polymer ?
#
loop_
_entity_poly.entity_id
_entity_poly.type
_entity_poly.pdbx_seq_one_letter_code
_entity_poly.pdbx_strand_id
1 'polypeptide(L)'
;MEDVVRISLVCRYWRKIELSTPRIWTQVHVVLDRMDPVIVGRFCKRSSPLPLCIHADDDGRKTRVDPAIYPVLAVNAPRIREFVVSDADSRLLETLQARDVLTRPFPLMETLWIAWSTSLPANFLH
;
A
#
# COMPACT_ATOMS: atom_id res chain seq x y z
N MET A 1 -7.70 2.21 -10.49
CA MET A 1 -6.25 2.10 -10.79
C MET A 1 -5.93 1.02 -11.83
N GLU A 2 -6.91 0.55 -12.60
CA GLU A 2 -6.60 -0.05 -13.90
C GLU A 2 -6.11 1.03 -14.87
N ASP A 3 -6.45 2.29 -14.60
CA ASP A 3 -6.34 3.40 -15.56
C ASP A 3 -4.91 3.89 -15.81
N VAL A 4 -4.03 3.90 -14.79
CA VAL A 4 -2.63 4.32 -14.96
C VAL A 4 -1.87 3.31 -15.84
N VAL A 5 -2.07 2.02 -15.59
CA VAL A 5 -1.50 0.94 -16.42
C VAL A 5 -2.13 0.93 -17.80
N ARG A 6 -3.40 1.33 -17.95
CA ARG A 6 -4.06 1.47 -19.25
C ARG A 6 -3.46 2.60 -20.09
N ILE A 7 -3.03 3.72 -19.49
CA ILE A 7 -2.45 4.86 -20.22
C ILE A 7 -1.10 4.51 -20.88
N SER A 8 -0.24 3.70 -20.25
CA SER A 8 1.02 3.22 -20.90
C SER A 8 0.79 2.30 -22.08
N LEU A 9 -0.40 1.72 -22.22
CA LEU A 9 -0.74 0.79 -23.29
C LEU A 9 -1.35 1.50 -24.52
N VAL A 10 -1.71 2.79 -24.41
CA VAL A 10 -2.31 3.55 -25.52
C VAL A 10 -1.30 3.80 -26.64
N CYS A 11 -0.13 4.37 -26.34
CA CYS A 11 0.95 4.56 -27.31
C CYS A 11 2.32 4.74 -26.65
N ARG A 12 3.40 4.65 -27.45
CA ARG A 12 4.80 4.79 -26.97
C ARG A 12 5.06 6.16 -26.30
N TYR A 13 4.37 7.20 -26.72
CA TYR A 13 4.53 8.55 -26.17
C TYR A 13 3.99 8.63 -24.73
N TRP A 14 2.76 8.15 -24.48
CA TRP A 14 2.19 8.09 -23.13
C TRP A 14 3.00 7.21 -22.19
N ARG A 15 3.49 6.07 -22.69
CA ARG A 15 4.42 5.21 -21.93
C ARG A 15 5.70 5.96 -21.54
N LYS A 16 6.26 6.78 -22.43
CA LYS A 16 7.45 7.58 -22.13
C LYS A 16 7.15 8.61 -21.03
N ILE A 17 6.03 9.33 -21.13
CA ILE A 17 5.61 10.30 -20.11
C ILE A 17 5.46 9.63 -18.75
N GLU A 18 4.72 8.53 -18.69
CA GLU A 18 4.44 7.80 -17.45
C GLU A 18 5.73 7.30 -16.79
N LEU A 19 6.65 6.71 -17.56
CA LEU A 19 7.95 6.25 -17.04
C LEU A 19 8.88 7.41 -16.63
N SER A 20 8.74 8.58 -17.23
CA SER A 20 9.56 9.77 -16.93
C SER A 20 8.99 10.65 -15.81
N THR A 21 7.80 10.33 -15.29
CA THR A 21 7.10 11.15 -14.28
C THR A 21 6.89 10.35 -13.00
N PRO A 22 7.88 10.36 -12.06
CA PRO A 22 7.81 9.59 -10.81
C PRO A 22 6.55 9.86 -9.96
N ARG A 23 6.02 11.09 -10.03
CA ARG A 23 4.86 11.54 -9.25
C ARG A 23 3.56 10.77 -9.56
N ILE A 24 3.43 10.17 -10.74
CA ILE A 24 2.27 9.34 -11.08
C ILE A 24 2.27 8.03 -10.28
N TRP A 25 3.44 7.58 -9.84
CA TRP A 25 3.63 6.31 -9.14
C TRP A 25 3.61 6.44 -7.61
N THR A 26 3.41 7.65 -7.07
CA THR A 26 3.43 7.88 -5.61
C THR A 26 2.17 7.42 -4.90
N GLN A 27 1.05 7.38 -5.63
CA GLN A 27 -0.20 6.80 -5.16
C GLN A 27 -0.17 5.31 -5.48
N VAL A 28 -0.37 4.45 -4.48
CA VAL A 28 -0.35 3.00 -4.63
C VAL A 28 -1.59 2.42 -3.98
N HIS A 29 -2.55 1.98 -4.78
CA HIS A 29 -3.72 1.26 -4.29
C HIS A 29 -3.47 -0.24 -4.36
N VAL A 30 -3.45 -0.89 -3.21
CA VAL A 30 -3.19 -2.32 -3.05
C VAL A 30 -4.51 -2.98 -2.68
N VAL A 31 -5.06 -3.81 -3.57
CA VAL A 31 -6.10 -4.76 -3.18
C VAL A 31 -5.37 -5.99 -2.65
N LEU A 32 -5.39 -6.17 -1.33
CA LEU A 32 -4.52 -7.11 -0.61
C LEU A 32 -4.63 -8.55 -1.12
N ASP A 33 -5.82 -8.91 -1.60
CA ASP A 33 -6.12 -10.24 -2.08
C ASP A 33 -5.85 -10.46 -3.58
N ARG A 34 -5.66 -9.39 -4.36
CA ARG A 34 -5.55 -9.50 -5.83
C ARG A 34 -4.23 -9.03 -6.40
N MET A 35 -3.51 -8.16 -5.69
CA MET A 35 -2.36 -7.49 -6.26
C MET A 35 -1.06 -8.23 -5.94
N ASP A 36 -0.30 -8.55 -6.98
CA ASP A 36 1.02 -9.15 -6.86
C ASP A 36 2.00 -8.17 -6.17
N PRO A 37 2.63 -8.54 -5.03
CA PRO A 37 3.61 -7.72 -4.34
C PRO A 37 4.76 -7.24 -5.22
N VAL A 38 5.13 -7.98 -6.26
CA VAL A 38 6.15 -7.57 -7.25
C VAL A 38 5.70 -6.33 -8.01
N ILE A 39 4.41 -6.22 -8.33
CA ILE A 39 3.85 -5.04 -8.99
C ILE A 39 3.91 -3.85 -8.03
N VAL A 40 3.49 -4.02 -6.78
CA VAL A 40 3.58 -2.97 -5.74
C VAL A 40 5.01 -2.46 -5.62
N GLY A 41 5.99 -3.37 -5.54
CA GLY A 41 7.41 -3.01 -5.50
C GLY A 41 7.88 -2.21 -6.72
N ARG A 42 7.35 -2.49 -7.93
CA ARG A 42 7.67 -1.71 -9.14
C ARG A 42 7.12 -0.29 -9.07
N PHE A 43 5.91 -0.10 -8.53
CA PHE A 43 5.34 1.24 -8.31
C PHE A 43 6.20 2.04 -7.33
N CYS A 44 6.54 1.43 -6.18
CA CYS A 44 7.41 2.05 -5.17
C CYS A 44 8.81 2.41 -5.69
N LYS A 45 9.37 1.58 -6.58
CA LYS A 45 10.66 1.86 -7.22
C LYS A 45 10.56 3.03 -8.21
N ARG A 46 9.50 3.10 -9.01
CA ARG A 46 9.29 4.16 -10.01
C ARG A 46 8.99 5.52 -9.39
N SER A 47 8.42 5.56 -8.19
CA SER A 47 8.17 6.82 -7.47
C SER A 47 9.42 7.37 -6.77
N SER A 48 10.50 6.62 -6.67
CA SER A 48 11.71 7.03 -5.93
C SER A 48 12.32 8.32 -6.52
N PRO A 49 12.71 9.30 -5.67
CA PRO A 49 12.75 9.29 -4.21
C PRO A 49 11.50 9.84 -3.50
N LEU A 50 10.40 10.11 -4.22
CA LEU A 50 9.25 10.84 -3.69
C LEU A 50 8.52 10.09 -2.56
N PRO A 51 7.82 10.81 -1.66
CA PRO A 51 6.96 10.21 -0.65
C PRO A 51 5.84 9.37 -1.28
N LEU A 52 5.41 8.33 -0.56
CA LEU A 52 4.40 7.36 -0.97
C LEU A 52 3.10 7.56 -0.19
N CYS A 53 1.97 7.44 -0.90
CA CYS A 53 0.64 7.27 -0.33
C CYS A 53 0.18 5.85 -0.69
N ILE A 54 0.00 4.99 0.31
CA ILE A 54 -0.39 3.59 0.12
C ILE A 54 -1.78 3.38 0.71
N HIS A 55 -2.70 2.92 -0.14
CA HIS A 55 -4.07 2.60 0.23
C HIS A 55 -4.28 1.09 0.05
N ALA A 56 -4.28 0.36 1.15
CA ALA A 56 -4.57 -1.06 1.18
C ALA A 56 -6.07 -1.27 1.41
N ASP A 57 -6.70 -2.07 0.55
CA ASP A 57 -8.12 -2.43 0.61
C ASP A 57 -8.24 -3.96 0.64
N ASP A 58 -9.07 -4.48 1.55
CA ASP A 58 -9.45 -5.89 1.62
C ASP A 58 -10.82 -6.06 0.96
N ASP A 59 -10.88 -6.86 -0.11
CA ASP A 59 -12.14 -7.17 -0.79
C ASP A 59 -12.85 -8.40 -0.20
N GLY A 60 -12.27 -9.00 0.86
CA GLY A 60 -12.81 -10.11 1.63
C GLY A 60 -12.86 -11.44 0.87
N ARG A 61 -12.24 -11.54 -0.32
CA ARG A 61 -12.40 -12.72 -1.19
C ARG A 61 -11.41 -13.84 -0.88
N LYS A 62 -10.20 -13.52 -0.45
CA LYS A 62 -9.27 -14.52 0.09
C LYS A 62 -9.34 -14.51 1.60
N THR A 63 -8.72 -15.53 2.19
CA THR A 63 -8.65 -15.71 3.64
C THR A 63 -7.39 -15.12 4.24
N ARG A 64 -6.39 -14.74 3.43
CA ARG A 64 -5.07 -14.26 3.89
C ARG A 64 -4.41 -13.31 2.89
N VAL A 65 -3.75 -12.29 3.44
CA VAL A 65 -2.84 -11.38 2.73
C VAL A 65 -1.57 -12.13 2.31
N ASP A 66 -1.07 -11.86 1.09
CA ASP A 66 0.19 -12.43 0.62
C ASP A 66 1.37 -11.93 1.49
N PRO A 67 2.10 -12.81 2.19
CA PRO A 67 3.18 -12.40 3.09
C PRO A 67 4.33 -11.69 2.39
N ALA A 68 4.46 -11.80 1.06
CA ALA A 68 5.47 -11.07 0.30
C ALA A 68 5.20 -9.55 0.22
N ILE A 69 4.02 -9.07 0.65
CA ILE A 69 3.74 -7.62 0.75
C ILE A 69 4.54 -6.95 1.86
N TYR A 70 4.76 -7.64 2.99
CA TYR A 70 5.40 -7.04 4.16
C TYR A 70 6.83 -6.57 3.87
N PRO A 71 7.71 -7.36 3.24
CA PRO A 71 9.03 -6.88 2.82
C PRO A 71 8.98 -5.64 1.93
N VAL A 72 7.99 -5.56 1.02
CA VAL A 72 7.83 -4.40 0.12
C VAL A 72 7.49 -3.15 0.92
N LEU A 73 6.55 -3.23 1.86
CA LEU A 73 6.21 -2.14 2.77
C LEU A 73 7.42 -1.77 3.66
N ALA A 74 8.12 -2.77 4.20
CA ALA A 74 9.24 -2.59 5.11
C ALA A 74 10.42 -1.83 4.48
N VAL A 75 10.74 -2.13 3.21
CA VAL A 75 11.80 -1.44 2.45
C VAL A 75 11.42 0.00 2.13
N ASN A 76 10.13 0.28 1.97
CA ASN A 76 9.62 1.59 1.58
C ASN A 76 9.11 2.43 2.77
N ALA A 77 9.06 1.88 3.98
CA ALA A 77 8.60 2.54 5.21
C ALA A 77 9.17 3.95 5.42
N PRO A 78 10.48 4.21 5.18
CA PRO A 78 11.03 5.56 5.33
C PRO A 78 10.39 6.63 4.45
N ARG A 79 9.76 6.20 3.35
CA ARG A 79 9.16 7.06 2.33
C ARG A 79 7.63 7.11 2.42
N ILE A 80 7.01 6.26 3.22
CA ILE A 80 5.54 6.23 3.35
C ILE A 80 5.12 7.46 4.14
N ARG A 81 4.33 8.30 3.50
CA ARG A 81 3.74 9.51 4.07
C ARG A 81 2.31 9.29 4.52
N GLU A 82 1.57 8.51 3.74
CA GLU A 82 0.17 8.20 4.02
C GLU A 82 -0.01 6.70 3.90
N PHE A 83 -0.60 6.08 4.94
CA PHE A 83 -0.95 4.67 4.95
C PHE A 83 -2.40 4.52 5.37
N VAL A 84 -3.23 4.09 4.43
CA VAL A 84 -4.67 3.89 4.61
C VAL A 84 -4.94 2.40 4.47
N VAL A 85 -5.53 1.79 5.48
CA VAL A 85 -5.88 0.37 5.49
C VAL A 85 -7.38 0.25 5.71
N SER A 86 -8.10 -0.19 4.68
CA SER A 86 -9.51 -0.56 4.75
C SER A 86 -9.57 -2.08 4.78
N ASP A 87 -9.45 -2.64 5.98
CA ASP A 87 -9.36 -4.08 6.18
C ASP A 87 -10.54 -4.51 7.03
N ALA A 88 -11.49 -5.19 6.40
CA ALA A 88 -12.74 -5.59 7.03
C ALA A 88 -12.52 -6.44 8.30
N ASP A 89 -11.41 -7.18 8.35
CA ASP A 89 -11.10 -8.19 9.35
C ASP A 89 -9.74 -7.96 10.05
N SER A 90 -9.10 -6.79 9.87
CA SER A 90 -7.78 -6.45 10.46
C SER A 90 -6.63 -7.42 10.13
N ARG A 91 -6.79 -8.26 9.11
CA ARG A 91 -5.86 -9.34 8.73
C ARG A 91 -4.47 -8.86 8.38
N LEU A 92 -4.35 -7.69 7.75
CA LEU A 92 -3.07 -7.07 7.43
C LEU A 92 -2.29 -6.80 8.71
N LEU A 93 -2.95 -6.31 9.76
CA LEU A 93 -2.35 -5.82 11.01
C LEU A 93 -2.13 -6.93 12.05
N GLU A 94 -2.90 -8.02 11.99
CA GLU A 94 -2.84 -9.11 12.97
C GLU A 94 -1.61 -10.03 12.81
N THR A 95 -0.92 -9.98 11.67
CA THR A 95 0.25 -10.86 11.46
C THR A 95 1.49 -10.35 12.19
N LEU A 96 2.36 -11.28 12.62
CA LEU A 96 3.67 -10.95 13.19
C LEU A 96 4.51 -10.10 12.23
N GLN A 97 4.40 -10.35 10.93
CA GLN A 97 5.11 -9.60 9.89
C GLN A 97 4.63 -8.15 9.80
N ALA A 98 3.34 -7.90 10.03
CA ALA A 98 2.80 -6.56 10.10
C ALA A 98 3.39 -5.78 11.28
N ARG A 99 3.48 -6.44 12.45
CA ARG A 99 4.10 -5.84 13.64
C ARG A 99 5.55 -5.49 13.34
N ASP A 100 6.30 -6.39 12.72
CA ASP A 100 7.69 -6.11 12.32
C ASP A 100 7.79 -4.91 11.37
N VAL A 101 6.88 -4.77 10.41
CA VAL A 101 6.83 -3.59 9.52
C VAL A 101 6.53 -2.33 10.30
N LEU A 102 5.54 -2.35 11.18
CA LEU A 102 5.10 -1.20 11.98
C LEU A 102 6.12 -0.77 13.05
N THR A 103 7.03 -1.66 13.45
CA THR A 103 8.15 -1.30 14.34
C THR A 103 9.28 -0.53 13.64
N ARG A 104 9.28 -0.45 12.30
CA ARG A 104 10.27 0.34 11.56
C ARG A 104 9.98 1.84 11.67
N PRO A 105 10.99 2.72 11.50
CA PRO A 105 10.75 4.15 11.49
C PRO A 105 10.01 4.58 10.22
N PHE A 106 8.90 5.30 10.41
CA PHE A 106 8.14 5.99 9.37
C PHE A 106 8.31 7.53 9.52
N PRO A 107 9.50 8.07 9.27
CA PRO A 107 9.85 9.47 9.55
C PRO A 107 9.04 10.48 8.73
N LEU A 108 8.46 10.07 7.59
CA LEU A 108 7.65 10.93 6.73
C LEU A 108 6.15 10.72 6.92
N MET A 109 5.72 9.82 7.81
CA MET A 109 4.31 9.48 7.94
C MET A 109 3.53 10.63 8.60
N GLU A 110 2.64 11.21 7.82
CA GLU A 110 1.72 12.28 8.20
C GLU A 110 0.33 11.73 8.52
N THR A 111 -0.06 10.62 7.87
CA THR A 111 -1.42 10.08 8.00
C THR A 111 -1.38 8.56 8.07
N LEU A 112 -1.97 8.01 9.13
CA LEU A 112 -2.27 6.59 9.29
C LEU A 112 -3.77 6.47 9.53
N TRP A 113 -4.47 5.80 8.62
CA TRP A 113 -5.90 5.54 8.76
C TRP A 113 -6.16 4.05 8.68
N ILE A 114 -6.89 3.53 9.67
CA ILE A 114 -7.28 2.13 9.74
C ILE A 114 -8.80 2.13 9.84
N ALA A 115 -9.50 1.71 8.80
CA ALA A 115 -10.93 1.47 8.83
C ALA A 115 -11.17 0.14 9.53
N TRP A 116 -11.44 0.19 10.83
CA TRP A 116 -11.96 -0.96 11.57
C TRP A 116 -13.45 -1.07 11.28
N SER A 117 -13.91 -2.21 10.79
CA SER A 117 -15.35 -2.50 10.70
C SER A 117 -15.94 -2.47 12.11
N THR A 118 -17.15 -1.94 12.22
CA THR A 118 -17.87 -1.65 13.45
C THR A 118 -18.04 -2.85 14.38
N SER A 119 -17.10 -3.08 15.29
CA SER A 119 -17.38 -3.56 16.66
C SER A 119 -16.13 -3.40 17.55
N LEU A 120 -16.05 -2.30 18.29
CA LEU A 120 -15.14 -2.22 19.43
C LEU A 120 -15.77 -2.98 20.60
N PRO A 121 -15.11 -3.98 21.22
CA PRO A 121 -15.41 -4.29 22.60
C PRO A 121 -15.03 -3.06 23.44
N ALA A 122 -15.89 -2.68 24.38
CA ALA A 122 -15.88 -1.42 25.14
C ALA A 122 -14.62 -1.12 25.98
N ASN A 123 -13.54 -1.88 25.81
CA ASN A 123 -12.46 -2.04 26.77
C ASN A 123 -11.13 -1.42 26.31
N PHE A 124 -11.08 -0.78 25.13
CA PHE A 124 -9.84 -0.25 24.55
C PHE A 124 -9.63 1.27 24.74
N LEU A 125 -10.43 1.92 25.59
CA LEU A 125 -10.14 3.27 26.10
C LEU A 125 -9.91 3.19 27.62
N HIS A 126 -8.75 2.67 28.01
CA HIS A 126 -8.16 2.90 29.32
C HIS A 126 -6.63 2.92 29.22
#